data_AF-A0A9W6NBX1-F1
#
_entry.id   AF-A0A9W6NBX1-F1
#
_cell.length_a   1.000
_cell.length_b   1.000
_cell.length_c   1.000
_cell.angle_alpha   90.00
_cell.angle_beta   90.00
_cell.angle_gamma   90.00
#
_symmetry.space_group_name_H-M   'P 1'
#
loop_
_entity.id
_entity.type
_entity.pdbx_description
1 polymer ?
#
loop_
_entity_poly.entity_id
_entity_poly.type
_entity_poly.pdbx_seq_one_letter_code
_entity_poly.pdbx_strand_id
1 'polypeptide(L)'
;MHKLLMPAFAVGLGFAAMAISAGGAVAYEFTGAFPGGDCAAMAQSIPPSKLWYGHFTGQRQWGTFEERIQTRTVEGCFKSKAVCDNWLYQWRSTYQYNFWNDYCVLSNQPRPRRPYAG
;
A
#
# COMPACT_ATOMS: atom_id res chain seq x y z
N MET A 1 25.53 5.95 -72.45
CA MET A 1 25.90 4.88 -71.51
C MET A 1 24.78 4.77 -70.48
N HIS A 2 24.14 3.61 -70.40
CA HIS A 2 23.03 3.31 -69.49
C HIS A 2 23.51 3.25 -68.03
N LYS A 3 22.66 3.68 -67.08
CA LYS A 3 22.53 3.33 -65.64
C LYS A 3 21.92 4.52 -64.90
N LEU A 4 20.98 4.45 -63.96
CA LEU A 4 20.09 3.43 -63.39
C LEU A 4 19.16 4.26 -62.46
N LEU A 5 17.84 4.09 -62.53
CA LEU A 5 16.93 4.65 -61.52
C LEU A 5 17.19 3.97 -60.17
N MET A 6 17.13 4.75 -59.08
CA MET A 6 16.88 4.25 -57.73
C MET A 6 15.80 5.11 -57.07
N PRO A 7 14.70 4.51 -56.56
CA PRO A 7 13.69 5.21 -55.79
C PRO A 7 14.14 5.36 -54.33
N ALA A 8 14.04 6.58 -53.80
CA ALA A 8 14.24 6.83 -52.37
C ALA A 8 13.04 6.28 -51.58
N PHE A 9 13.28 5.26 -50.77
CA PHE A 9 12.34 4.72 -49.80
C PHE A 9 12.01 5.77 -48.74
N ALA A 10 10.74 6.17 -48.67
CA ALA A 10 10.19 6.93 -47.56
C ALA A 10 9.85 5.98 -46.39
N VAL A 11 10.66 6.03 -45.34
CA VAL A 11 10.44 5.42 -44.02
C VAL A 11 10.84 6.50 -43.02
N GLY A 12 10.08 6.93 -42.03
CA GLY A 12 8.81 6.51 -41.46
C GLY A 12 8.68 7.26 -40.13
N LEU A 13 7.79 6.76 -39.27
CA LEU A 13 7.66 7.07 -37.84
C LEU A 13 6.78 8.27 -37.47
N GLY A 14 5.46 8.05 -37.58
CA GLY A 14 4.50 8.75 -36.74
C GLY A 14 4.73 8.42 -35.27
N PHE A 15 5.11 9.43 -34.49
CA PHE A 15 5.10 9.35 -33.03
C PHE A 15 3.65 9.48 -32.54
N ALA A 16 3.02 8.36 -32.23
CA ALA A 16 1.79 8.34 -31.46
C ALA A 16 2.11 8.81 -30.03
N ALA A 17 1.63 10.00 -29.67
CA ALA A 17 1.73 10.54 -28.33
C ALA A 17 0.93 9.64 -27.35
N MET A 18 1.64 8.85 -26.55
CA MET A 18 1.05 8.23 -25.37
C MET A 18 0.79 9.33 -24.34
N ALA A 19 -0.48 9.72 -24.21
CA ALA A 19 -0.96 10.50 -23.08
C ALA A 19 -0.92 9.59 -21.83
N ILE A 20 0.21 9.61 -21.13
CA ILE A 20 0.35 8.97 -19.82
C ILE A 20 -0.52 9.79 -18.86
N SER A 21 -1.68 9.24 -18.48
CA SER A 21 -2.45 9.75 -17.36
C SER A 21 -1.61 9.58 -16.10
N ALA A 22 -0.88 10.64 -15.73
CA ALA A 22 -0.15 10.73 -14.48
C ALA A 22 -1.16 10.83 -13.32
N GLY A 23 -1.76 9.70 -12.96
CA GLY A 23 -2.21 9.50 -11.59
C GLY A 23 -0.94 9.52 -10.74
N GLY A 24 -0.58 10.69 -10.22
CA GLY A 24 0.65 10.89 -9.46
C GLY A 24 0.76 9.82 -8.37
N ALA A 25 1.77 8.97 -8.47
CA ALA A 25 2.11 8.07 -7.39
C ALA A 25 2.56 8.94 -6.21
N VAL A 26 1.71 9.05 -5.20
CA VAL A 26 2.09 9.70 -3.93
C VAL A 26 3.06 8.74 -3.26
N ALA A 27 4.31 9.17 -3.07
CA ALA A 27 5.29 8.41 -2.31
C ALA A 27 4.80 8.27 -0.86
N TYR A 28 4.95 7.08 -0.29
CA TYR A 28 4.66 6.87 1.13
C TYR A 28 5.74 7.58 1.96
N GLU A 29 5.32 8.37 2.94
CA GLU A 29 6.21 9.12 3.83
C GLU A 29 6.29 8.42 5.18
N PHE A 30 7.50 8.11 5.66
CA PHE A 30 7.66 7.53 6.99
C PHE A 30 7.50 8.59 8.08
N THR A 31 6.51 8.46 8.98
CA THR A 31 6.15 9.51 9.96
C THR A 31 6.35 9.09 11.42
N GLY A 32 6.63 7.81 11.69
CA GLY A 32 6.82 7.32 13.06
C GLY A 32 5.54 7.18 13.92
N ALA A 33 4.37 7.65 13.48
CA ALA A 33 3.12 7.59 14.27
C ALA A 33 2.25 6.37 13.91
N PHE A 34 2.09 5.40 14.83
CA PHE A 34 1.35 4.13 14.58
C PHE A 34 0.33 3.65 15.62
N PRO A 35 -0.75 4.41 15.84
CA PRO A 35 -2.06 3.81 16.10
C PRO A 35 -2.94 3.90 14.85
N GLY A 36 -3.56 2.78 14.48
CA GLY A 36 -4.67 2.79 13.52
C GLY A 36 -5.92 3.43 14.13
N GLY A 37 -6.89 3.82 13.30
CA GLY A 37 -8.18 4.31 13.80
C GLY A 37 -8.96 3.21 14.54
N ASP A 38 -9.68 3.57 15.61
CA ASP A 38 -10.60 2.65 16.28
C ASP A 38 -11.75 2.31 15.33
N CYS A 39 -11.71 1.09 14.82
CA CYS A 39 -12.70 0.58 13.89
C CYS A 39 -14.13 0.61 14.45
N ALA A 40 -14.33 0.35 15.75
CA ALA A 40 -15.65 0.34 16.36
C ALA A 40 -16.20 1.76 16.47
N ALA A 41 -15.39 2.72 16.90
CA ALA A 41 -15.77 4.13 16.96
C ALA A 41 -16.05 4.70 15.55
N MET A 42 -15.19 4.40 14.57
CA MET A 42 -15.39 4.85 13.19
C MET A 42 -16.67 4.28 12.56
N ALA A 43 -16.98 3.01 12.82
CA ALA A 43 -18.17 2.35 12.30
C ALA A 43 -19.50 2.92 12.86
N GLN A 44 -19.46 3.68 13.97
CA GLN A 44 -20.66 4.38 14.48
C GLN A 44 -21.09 5.55 13.60
N SER A 45 -20.17 6.12 12.80
CA SER A 45 -20.41 7.32 11.98
C SER A 45 -20.16 7.10 10.49
N ILE A 46 -19.39 6.07 10.12
CA ILE A 46 -19.03 5.76 8.74
C ILE A 46 -19.53 4.35 8.42
N PRO A 47 -20.36 4.19 7.37
CA PRO A 47 -20.77 2.86 6.92
C PRO A 47 -19.55 1.97 6.69
N PRO A 48 -19.56 0.69 7.14
CA PRO A 48 -18.40 -0.17 6.99
C PRO A 48 -17.92 -0.30 5.55
N SER A 49 -18.83 -0.29 4.56
CA SER A 49 -18.49 -0.30 3.13
C SER A 49 -17.67 0.91 2.64
N LYS A 50 -17.46 1.93 3.49
CA LYS A 50 -16.61 3.10 3.23
C LYS A 50 -15.36 3.13 4.10
N LEU A 51 -15.14 2.11 4.94
CA LEU A 51 -13.96 1.98 5.78
C LEU A 51 -12.99 0.98 5.16
N TRP A 52 -11.71 1.27 5.27
CA TRP A 52 -10.62 0.36 4.95
C TRP A 52 -10.09 -0.24 6.24
N TYR A 53 -10.02 -1.55 6.29
CA TYR A 53 -9.52 -2.30 7.42
C TYR A 53 -8.09 -2.75 7.12
N GLY A 54 -7.17 -2.38 8.00
CA GLY A 54 -5.76 -2.74 7.97
C GLY A 54 -5.43 -3.77 9.03
N HIS A 55 -4.68 -4.80 8.66
CA HIS A 55 -4.07 -5.76 9.56
C HIS A 55 -2.58 -5.83 9.26
N PHE A 56 -1.76 -5.84 10.30
CA PHE A 56 -0.33 -6.07 10.20
C PHE A 56 0.09 -7.12 11.22
N THR A 57 0.86 -8.10 10.76
CA THR A 57 1.66 -8.94 11.65
C THR A 57 3.09 -9.04 11.13
N GLY A 58 4.06 -8.79 12.00
CA GLY A 58 5.48 -8.86 11.66
C GLY A 58 6.40 -8.84 12.87
N GLN A 59 7.70 -8.85 12.61
CA GLN A 59 8.75 -8.97 13.60
C GLN A 59 9.86 -7.94 13.38
N ARG A 60 10.51 -7.51 14.47
CA ARG A 60 11.81 -6.82 14.42
C ARG A 60 12.78 -7.41 15.42
N GLN A 61 14.06 -7.23 15.15
CA GLN A 61 15.07 -7.30 16.19
C GLN A 61 14.99 -6.06 17.09
N TRP A 62 15.28 -6.23 18.37
CA TRP A 62 15.34 -5.15 19.34
C TRP A 62 16.26 -5.54 20.51
N GLY A 63 16.61 -4.56 21.35
CA GLY A 63 17.57 -4.73 22.45
C GLY A 63 18.86 -3.95 22.18
N THR A 64 19.72 -3.86 23.19
CA THR A 64 20.99 -3.10 23.10
C THR A 64 21.94 -3.69 22.06
N PHE A 65 21.79 -4.98 21.73
CA PHE A 65 22.59 -5.69 20.74
C PHE A 65 21.72 -6.45 19.74
N GLU A 66 20.47 -6.00 19.54
CA GLU A 66 19.51 -6.60 18.59
C GLU A 66 19.27 -8.11 18.81
N GLU A 67 19.50 -8.57 20.05
CA GLU A 67 19.53 -9.99 20.39
C GLU A 67 18.15 -10.60 20.62
N ARG A 68 17.09 -9.78 20.59
CA ARG A 68 15.72 -10.21 20.87
C ARG A 68 14.83 -10.01 19.65
N ILE A 69 13.87 -10.91 19.48
CA ILE A 69 12.81 -10.77 18.50
C ILE A 69 11.57 -10.21 19.18
N GLN A 70 11.02 -9.11 18.63
CA GLN A 70 9.71 -8.58 18.99
C GLN A 70 8.72 -8.87 17.87
N THR A 71 7.70 -9.67 18.17
CA THR A 71 6.54 -9.86 17.29
C THR A 71 5.48 -8.81 17.61
N ARG A 72 4.79 -8.34 16.58
CA ARG A 72 3.67 -7.41 16.72
C ARG A 72 2.54 -7.75 15.76
N THR A 73 1.33 -7.80 16.29
CA THR A 73 0.07 -7.84 15.54
C THR A 73 -0.76 -6.63 15.92
N VAL A 74 -1.22 -5.89 14.92
CA VAL A 74 -1.95 -4.62 15.08
C VAL A 74 -2.91 -4.41 13.93
N GLU A 75 -3.94 -3.64 14.21
CA GLU A 75 -5.09 -3.47 13.33
C GLU A 75 -5.59 -2.04 13.41
N GLY A 76 -6.27 -1.59 12.37
CA GLY A 76 -6.76 -0.23 12.28
C GLY A 76 -7.78 -0.01 11.17
N CYS A 77 -8.61 1.02 11.33
CA CYS A 77 -9.51 1.46 10.28
C CYS A 77 -9.14 2.83 9.72
N PHE A 78 -9.39 2.99 8.42
CA PHE A 78 -8.99 4.14 7.64
C PHE A 78 -10.11 4.58 6.70
N LYS A 79 -10.15 5.87 6.37
CA LYS A 79 -11.17 6.43 5.47
C LYS A 79 -10.87 6.19 3.99
N SER A 80 -9.66 5.77 3.65
CA SER A 80 -9.24 5.51 2.28
C SER A 80 -8.16 4.43 2.21
N LYS A 81 -8.06 3.79 1.04
CA LYS A 81 -7.03 2.78 0.77
C LYS A 81 -5.62 3.34 0.95
N ALA A 82 -5.38 4.53 0.41
CA ALA A 82 -4.06 5.18 0.46
C ALA A 82 -3.59 5.41 1.91
N VAL A 83 -4.47 5.80 2.82
CA VAL A 83 -4.11 5.98 4.23
C VAL A 83 -3.83 4.63 4.90
N CYS A 84 -4.60 3.58 4.57
CA CYS A 84 -4.33 2.23 5.06
C CYS A 84 -2.99 1.70 4.54
N ASP A 85 -2.72 1.83 3.23
CA ASP A 85 -1.48 1.38 2.61
C ASP A 85 -0.28 2.12 3.21
N ASN A 86 -0.40 3.43 3.46
CA ASN A 86 0.64 4.20 4.14
C ASN A 86 0.85 3.70 5.58
N TRP A 87 -0.21 3.45 6.35
CA TRP A 87 -0.10 2.87 7.68
C TRP A 87 0.61 1.51 7.66
N LEU A 88 0.28 0.66 6.69
CA LEU A 88 0.89 -0.66 6.53
C LEU A 88 2.37 -0.56 6.13
N TYR A 89 2.71 0.35 5.21
CA TYR A 89 4.09 0.65 4.81
C TYR A 89 4.99 0.94 6.02
N GLN A 90 4.45 1.66 6.99
CA GLN A 90 5.22 2.11 8.13
C GLN A 90 5.46 1.02 9.17
N TRP A 91 4.44 0.17 9.40
CA TRP A 91 4.62 -1.04 10.19
C TRP A 91 5.67 -1.95 9.55
N ARG A 92 5.62 -2.13 8.23
CA ARG A 92 6.64 -2.88 7.48
C ARG A 92 8.05 -2.28 7.61
N SER A 93 8.13 -0.96 7.62
CA SER A 93 9.41 -0.24 7.77
C SER A 93 9.99 -0.39 9.18
N THR A 94 9.14 -0.56 10.19
CA THR A 94 9.55 -0.70 11.60
C THR A 94 9.79 -2.16 12.00
N TYR A 95 9.06 -3.10 11.41
CA TYR A 95 9.08 -4.54 11.72
C TYR A 95 9.52 -5.34 10.50
N GLN A 96 10.81 -5.33 10.16
CA GLN A 96 11.27 -5.74 8.82
C GLN A 96 11.27 -7.27 8.55
N TYR A 97 10.92 -8.10 9.52
CA TYR A 97 11.01 -9.55 9.43
C TYR A 97 9.65 -10.24 9.47
N ASN A 98 9.58 -11.39 8.80
CA ASN A 98 8.45 -12.33 8.87
C ASN A 98 7.09 -11.63 8.77
N PHE A 99 6.80 -11.03 7.61
CA PHE A 99 5.46 -10.52 7.33
C PHE A 99 4.54 -11.67 7.00
N TRP A 100 3.45 -11.81 7.75
CA TRP A 100 2.38 -12.70 7.35
C TRP A 100 1.03 -12.04 7.56
N ASN A 101 0.12 -12.34 6.64
CA ASN A 101 -1.28 -11.94 6.72
C ASN A 101 -1.52 -10.43 6.80
N ASP A 102 -0.66 -9.60 6.22
CA ASP A 102 -0.73 -8.16 6.32
C ASP A 102 -1.41 -7.53 5.08
N TYR A 103 -2.49 -6.80 5.30
CA TYR A 103 -3.36 -6.37 4.20
C TYR A 103 -4.15 -5.10 4.54
N CYS A 104 -4.62 -4.46 3.47
CA CYS A 104 -5.60 -3.38 3.50
C CYS A 104 -6.77 -3.77 2.60
N VAL A 105 -7.94 -3.99 3.21
CA VAL A 105 -9.16 -4.41 2.49
C VAL A 105 -10.31 -3.46 2.77
N LEU A 106 -11.17 -3.26 1.78
CA LEU A 106 -12.41 -2.53 2.03
C LEU A 106 -13.27 -3.35 2.99
N SER A 107 -13.70 -2.73 4.09
CA SER A 107 -14.50 -3.40 5.10
C SER A 107 -15.86 -3.77 4.51
N ASN A 108 -16.10 -5.07 4.40
CA ASN A 108 -17.41 -5.62 4.07
C ASN A 108 -18.14 -6.12 5.32
N GLN A 109 -17.57 -5.90 6.51
CA GLN A 109 -18.12 -6.42 7.76
C GLN A 109 -19.06 -5.37 8.40
N PRO A 110 -20.33 -5.70 8.71
CA PRO A 110 -21.28 -4.77 9.32
C PRO A 110 -20.85 -4.29 10.72
N ARG A 111 -19.91 -5.00 11.35
CA ARG A 111 -19.13 -4.57 12.52
C ARG A 111 -17.70 -5.05 12.29
N PRO A 112 -16.66 -4.29 12.68
CA PRO A 112 -15.32 -4.85 12.78
C PRO A 112 -15.44 -6.02 13.75
N ARG A 113 -15.39 -7.27 13.24
CA ARG A 113 -15.20 -8.41 14.13
C ARG A 113 -13.91 -8.08 14.84
N ARG A 114 -13.91 -7.96 16.17
CA ARG A 114 -12.67 -7.93 16.94
C ARG A 114 -11.83 -9.07 16.38
N PRO A 115 -10.74 -8.77 15.69
CA PRO A 115 -9.90 -9.82 15.20
C PRO A 115 -9.20 -10.31 16.46
N TYR A 116 -9.43 -11.59 16.74
CA TYR A 116 -8.78 -12.42 17.74
C TYR A 116 -8.04 -11.62 18.82
N ALA A 117 -8.70 -11.43 19.96
CA ALA A 117 -7.97 -11.31 21.21
C ALA A 117 -7.05 -12.53 21.30
N GLY A 118 -5.77 -12.33 20.98
CA GLY A 118 -4.67 -13.15 21.45
C GLY A 118 -4.14 -12.52 22.72
#